data_AF-A0A8H7D6U9-F1
#
_entry.id   AF-A0A8H7D6U9-F1
#
_cell.length_a   1.000
_cell.length_b   1.000
_cell.length_c   1.000
_cell.angle_alpha   90.00
_cell.angle_beta   90.00
_cell.angle_gamma   90.00
#
_symmetry.space_group_name_H-M   'P 1'
#
loop_
_entity.id
_entity.type
_entity.pdbx_description
1 polymer ?
#
loop_
_entity_poly.entity_id
_entity_poly.type
_entity_poly.pdbx_seq_one_letter_code
_entity_poly.pdbx_strand_id
1 'polypeptide(L)'
;MALPESRLPNEVWGQILENVWEYDKSTLKSFSLTCRAFCGISRPRLFSKIRFIPYATIKGALLLPSPTAVNACIERLDFLCSNGIAPLVRQCHIFPHKSYYDDTEWSFSTDTPYLLLDALFERLSRFTGLQRLDVFRIPLTQSRVDILFHLPHLSELHVSTCTVTPGDPIALSLKALQLSDFELCHDSELEHGADYWIPLLHPGHLRTLKTAFVPRFMHHAVHTIPSFPNVHTLKAIIHDTISSQNLTIKFPGVRVFKLWGKGLNIEADAGRVTVVFPHLEEYYGPYEALPLFLTSTLTRIQTECPSPEDFLTRIQVIHGDKITSLNAKFEAFDNTAFDDIVKLLPHLRELLLWQRRVSCSVEQRAADDPCDLTDPRCRKQCGTPDT
;
A
#
# COMPACT_ATOMS: atom_id res chain seq x y z
N MET A 1 16.62 -42.00 25.73
CA MET A 1 16.11 -42.42 24.42
C MET A 1 15.70 -41.17 23.65
N ALA A 2 16.47 -40.75 22.64
CA ALA A 2 16.08 -39.62 21.80
C ALA A 2 15.01 -40.07 20.81
N LEU A 3 13.89 -39.34 20.71
CA LEU A 3 12.80 -39.65 19.79
C LEU A 3 13.31 -39.61 18.33
N PRO A 4 12.85 -40.53 17.46
CA PRO A 4 13.27 -40.64 16.06
C PRO A 4 12.95 -39.41 15.20
N GLU A 5 12.13 -38.47 15.69
CA GLU A 5 11.75 -37.21 15.03
C GLU A 5 12.91 -36.22 14.84
N SER A 6 14.01 -36.39 15.60
CA SER A 6 15.24 -35.60 15.45
C SER A 6 16.04 -35.87 14.16
N ARG A 7 15.53 -36.72 13.26
CA ARG A 7 16.22 -37.13 12.02
C ARG A 7 15.80 -36.38 10.75
N LEU A 8 14.82 -35.48 10.84
CA LEU A 8 14.44 -34.70 9.65
C LEU A 8 15.58 -33.75 9.24
N PRO A 9 15.92 -33.67 7.94
CA PRO A 9 16.86 -32.69 7.43
C PRO A 9 16.41 -31.25 7.75
N ASN A 10 17.37 -30.34 7.89
CA ASN A 10 17.10 -28.93 8.22
C ASN A 10 16.19 -28.26 7.19
N GLU A 11 16.26 -28.68 5.94
CA GLU A 11 15.42 -28.20 4.83
C GLU A 11 13.95 -28.52 5.07
N VAL A 12 13.66 -29.73 5.57
CA VAL A 12 12.29 -30.17 5.90
C VAL A 12 11.76 -29.39 7.09
N TRP A 13 12.58 -29.20 8.14
CA TRP A 13 12.20 -28.34 9.25
C TRP A 13 11.95 -26.89 8.80
N GLY A 14 12.75 -26.37 7.87
CA GLY A 14 12.54 -25.06 7.28
C GLY A 14 11.16 -24.91 6.65
N GLN A 15 10.73 -25.89 5.85
CA GLN A 15 9.41 -25.91 5.21
C GLN A 15 8.27 -26.06 6.23
N ILE A 16 8.43 -26.90 7.26
CA ILE A 16 7.43 -27.02 8.33
C ILE A 16 7.25 -25.68 9.03
N LEU A 17 8.35 -25.01 9.38
CA LEU A 17 8.31 -23.72 10.07
C LEU A 17 7.77 -22.59 9.19
N GLU A 18 7.95 -22.63 7.88
CA GLU A 18 7.30 -21.70 6.94
C GLU A 18 5.79 -21.76 7.07
N ASN A 19 5.22 -22.97 7.05
CA ASN A 19 3.78 -23.17 7.18
C ASN A 19 3.27 -22.79 8.58
N VAL A 20 3.99 -23.14 9.65
CA VAL A 20 3.58 -22.81 11.03
C VAL A 20 3.63 -21.31 11.31
N TRP A 21 4.64 -20.62 10.78
CA TRP A 21 4.85 -19.19 11.02
C TRP A 21 3.71 -18.31 10.48
N GLU A 22 3.07 -18.72 9.38
CA GLU A 22 1.94 -17.98 8.81
C GLU A 22 0.75 -17.91 9.77
N TYR A 23 0.60 -18.91 10.65
CA TYR A 23 -0.53 -18.98 11.59
C TYR A 23 -0.20 -18.46 12.99
N ASP A 24 1.00 -18.76 13.54
CA ASP A 24 1.33 -18.36 14.91
C ASP A 24 2.83 -18.11 15.17
N LYS A 25 3.18 -16.84 15.43
CA LYS A 25 4.53 -16.42 15.80
C LYS A 25 4.99 -16.92 17.17
N SER A 26 4.05 -17.17 18.08
CA SER A 26 4.39 -17.62 19.44
C SER A 26 4.92 -19.05 19.41
N THR A 27 4.35 -19.91 18.56
CA THR A 27 4.84 -21.27 18.32
C THR A 27 6.29 -21.29 17.85
N LEU A 28 6.70 -20.41 16.92
CA LEU A 28 8.11 -20.37 16.46
C LEU A 28 9.08 -20.02 17.60
N LYS A 29 8.69 -19.11 18.50
CA LYS A 29 9.51 -18.79 19.69
C LYS A 29 9.63 -19.99 20.59
N SER A 30 8.51 -20.63 20.95
CA SER A 30 8.51 -21.84 21.78
C SER A 30 9.38 -22.94 21.16
N PHE A 31 9.25 -23.17 19.85
CA PHE A 31 10.06 -24.13 19.11
C PHE A 31 11.57 -23.82 19.20
N SER A 32 11.96 -22.55 19.06
CA SER A 32 13.37 -22.12 19.18
C SER A 32 13.96 -22.34 20.58
N LEU A 33 13.12 -22.41 21.61
CA LEU A 33 13.55 -22.59 23.00
C LEU A 33 13.71 -24.08 23.39
N THR A 34 13.24 -25.01 22.57
CA THR A 34 13.29 -26.45 22.88
C THR A 34 14.71 -27.02 22.88
N CYS A 35 15.53 -26.68 21.87
CA CYS A 35 16.92 -27.15 21.76
C CYS A 35 17.77 -26.23 20.85
N ARG A 36 19.10 -26.39 20.91
CA ARG A 36 20.04 -25.58 20.11
C ARG A 36 19.87 -25.74 18.60
N ALA A 37 19.56 -26.95 18.13
CA ALA A 37 19.33 -27.21 16.71
C ALA A 37 18.13 -26.42 16.20
N PHE A 38 17.00 -26.48 16.92
CA PHE A 38 15.79 -25.76 16.56
C PHE A 38 15.95 -24.24 16.70
N CYS A 39 16.72 -23.79 17.68
CA CYS A 39 17.14 -22.38 17.76
C CYS A 39 17.88 -21.95 16.49
N GLY A 40 18.87 -22.73 16.03
CA GLY A 40 19.61 -22.47 14.80
C GLY A 40 18.74 -22.39 13.56
N ILE A 41 17.82 -23.34 13.40
CA ILE A 41 16.90 -23.41 12.24
C ILE A 41 15.87 -22.27 12.27
N SER A 42 15.38 -21.89 13.47
CA SER A 42 14.34 -20.86 13.62
C SER A 42 14.87 -19.45 13.51
N ARG A 43 16.14 -19.23 13.85
CA ARG A 43 16.74 -17.90 13.96
C ARG A 43 16.54 -17.03 12.72
N PRO A 44 16.79 -17.48 11.47
CA PRO A 44 16.54 -16.66 10.28
C PRO A 44 15.10 -16.17 10.18
N ARG A 45 14.12 -16.99 10.56
CA ARG A 45 12.70 -16.64 10.49
C ARG A 45 12.28 -15.69 11.61
N LEU A 46 12.73 -15.95 12.84
CA LEU A 46 12.46 -15.10 14.00
C LEU A 46 12.91 -13.65 13.80
N PHE A 47 14.03 -13.45 13.09
CA PHE A 47 14.62 -12.14 12.85
C PHE A 47 14.40 -11.59 11.43
N SER A 48 13.73 -12.34 10.55
CA SER A 48 13.46 -11.94 9.16
C SER A 48 12.69 -10.63 9.05
N LYS A 49 11.79 -10.34 10.01
CA LYS A 49 10.89 -9.20 9.98
C LYS A 49 10.95 -8.45 11.31
N ILE A 50 11.42 -7.21 11.26
CA ILE A 50 11.46 -6.31 12.41
C ILE A 50 10.38 -5.25 12.30
N ARG A 51 9.79 -4.89 13.45
CA ARG A 51 8.89 -3.75 13.60
C ARG A 51 9.56 -2.81 14.59
N PHE A 52 9.77 -1.57 14.18
CA PHE A 52 10.41 -0.55 14.98
C PHE A 52 9.46 0.63 15.16
N ILE A 53 9.26 1.02 16.41
CA ILE A 53 8.30 2.06 16.81
C ILE A 53 9.11 3.15 17.52
N PRO A 54 9.55 4.19 16.77
CA PRO A 54 10.50 5.17 17.30
C PRO A 54 9.87 6.17 18.27
N TYR A 55 8.58 6.48 18.10
CA TYR A 55 7.86 7.47 18.89
C TYR A 55 6.34 7.23 18.76
N ALA A 56 5.55 7.91 19.59
CA ALA A 56 4.10 8.02 19.43
C ALA A 56 3.70 9.44 18.99
N THR A 57 2.51 9.58 18.43
CA THR A 57 1.95 10.88 18.04
C THR A 57 0.61 11.13 18.73
N ILE A 58 0.45 12.24 19.44
CA ILE A 58 -0.84 12.69 20.02
C ILE A 58 -1.09 14.14 19.62
N LYS A 59 -2.17 14.39 18.86
CA LYS A 59 -2.55 15.74 18.40
C LYS A 59 -1.40 16.51 17.74
N GLY A 60 -0.58 15.81 16.95
CA GLY A 60 0.60 16.37 16.27
C GLY A 60 1.87 16.48 17.14
N ALA A 61 1.77 16.32 18.45
CA ALA A 61 2.94 16.26 19.32
C ALA A 61 3.59 14.87 19.27
N LEU A 62 4.92 14.84 19.31
CA LEU A 62 5.72 13.64 19.34
C LEU A 62 6.03 13.25 20.80
N LEU A 63 5.84 11.98 21.11
CA LEU A 63 6.14 11.42 22.41
C LEU A 63 7.20 10.36 22.28
N LEU A 64 8.20 10.39 23.17
CA LEU A 64 9.15 9.31 23.33
C LEU A 64 8.69 8.35 24.43
N PRO A 65 9.10 7.08 24.38
CA PRO A 65 8.96 6.20 25.52
C PRO A 65 9.64 6.79 26.77
N SER A 66 9.32 6.27 27.95
CA SER A 66 10.07 6.57 29.17
C SER A 66 11.59 6.36 28.96
N PRO A 67 12.48 7.08 29.67
CA PRO A 67 13.93 6.92 29.50
C PRO A 67 14.42 5.47 29.63
N THR A 68 13.84 4.70 30.57
CA THR A 68 14.13 3.27 30.72
C THR A 68 13.74 2.46 29.48
N ALA A 69 12.57 2.72 28.90
CA ALA A 69 12.11 2.08 27.69
C ALA A 69 12.94 2.50 26.46
N VAL A 70 13.38 3.76 26.38
CA VAL A 70 14.31 4.24 25.34
C VAL A 70 15.62 3.46 25.39
N ASN A 71 16.23 3.31 26.57
CA ASN A 71 17.46 2.53 26.73
C ASN A 71 17.26 1.06 26.32
N ALA A 72 16.16 0.44 26.75
CA ALA A 72 15.82 -0.92 26.34
C ALA A 72 15.62 -1.05 24.81
N CYS A 73 15.04 -0.04 24.17
CA CYS A 73 14.91 0.03 22.71
C CYS A 73 16.28 0.13 22.02
N ILE A 74 17.21 0.93 22.56
CA ILE A 74 18.57 1.07 22.02
C ILE A 74 19.34 -0.25 22.17
N GLU A 75 19.32 -0.88 23.35
CA GLU A 75 19.97 -2.18 23.57
C GLU A 75 19.41 -3.25 22.64
N ARG A 76 18.09 -3.27 22.46
CA ARG A 76 17.43 -4.17 21.51
C ARG A 76 17.86 -3.90 20.07
N LEU A 77 18.00 -2.64 19.68
CA LEU A 77 18.48 -2.26 18.36
C LEU A 77 19.93 -2.72 18.16
N ASP A 78 20.80 -2.53 19.16
CA ASP A 78 22.19 -2.99 19.10
C ASP A 78 22.29 -4.53 18.97
N PHE A 79 21.42 -5.26 19.68
CA PHE A 79 21.30 -6.71 19.50
C PHE A 79 20.86 -7.09 18.08
N LEU A 80 19.84 -6.43 17.52
CA LEU A 80 19.37 -6.68 16.15
C LEU A 80 20.44 -6.35 15.11
N CYS A 81 21.25 -5.32 15.37
CA CYS A 81 22.36 -4.91 14.51
C CYS A 81 23.62 -5.76 14.69
N SER A 82 23.64 -6.73 15.61
CA SER A 82 24.79 -7.62 15.81
C SER A 82 25.09 -8.49 14.58
N ASN A 83 26.35 -8.88 14.40
CA ASN A 83 26.81 -9.62 13.20
C ASN A 83 26.05 -10.93 12.95
N GLY A 84 25.54 -11.58 14.02
CA GLY A 84 24.78 -12.82 13.90
C GLY A 84 23.29 -12.65 13.64
N ILE A 85 22.75 -11.43 13.69
CA ILE A 85 21.31 -11.14 13.50
C ILE A 85 21.07 -10.24 12.30
N ALA A 86 21.87 -9.19 12.14
CA ALA A 86 21.65 -8.17 11.13
C ALA A 86 21.52 -8.71 9.69
N PRO A 87 22.32 -9.70 9.24
CA PRO A 87 22.17 -10.29 7.91
C PRO A 87 20.88 -11.11 7.72
N LEU A 88 20.21 -11.48 8.81
CA LEU A 88 18.96 -12.25 8.78
C LEU A 88 17.74 -11.34 8.60
N VAL A 89 17.86 -10.04 8.87
CA VAL A 89 16.77 -9.07 8.73
C VAL A 89 16.49 -8.83 7.25
N ARG A 90 15.32 -9.24 6.77
CA ARG A 90 14.86 -9.09 5.38
C ARG A 90 13.83 -7.99 5.19
N GLN A 91 13.01 -7.74 6.22
CA GLN A 91 11.95 -6.74 6.23
C GLN A 91 12.06 -5.87 7.47
N CYS A 92 11.97 -4.54 7.29
CA CYS A 92 11.90 -3.58 8.38
C CYS A 92 10.66 -2.71 8.21
N HIS A 93 9.83 -2.63 9.25
CA HIS A 93 8.67 -1.73 9.28
C HIS A 93 8.90 -0.66 10.34
N ILE A 94 8.92 0.60 9.91
CA ILE A 94 9.11 1.77 10.77
C ILE A 94 7.80 2.56 10.76
N PHE A 95 7.14 2.66 11.92
CA PHE A 95 5.89 3.39 12.04
C PHE A 95 5.72 3.92 13.46
N PRO A 96 5.10 5.10 13.66
CA PRO A 96 4.83 5.62 14.98
C PRO A 96 3.77 4.78 15.69
N HIS A 97 3.83 4.77 17.02
CA HIS A 97 2.78 4.19 17.85
C HIS A 97 1.50 5.00 17.69
N LYS A 98 0.38 4.32 17.50
CA LYS A 98 -0.95 4.94 17.58
C LYS A 98 -1.34 5.00 19.06
N SER A 99 -0.89 6.05 19.75
CA SER A 99 -1.26 6.21 21.16
C SER A 99 -2.76 6.45 21.27
N TYR A 100 -3.41 5.63 22.08
CA TYR A 100 -4.69 5.97 22.67
C TYR A 100 -4.44 6.76 23.96
N TYR A 101 -5.43 7.50 24.46
CA TYR A 101 -5.26 8.51 25.52
C TYR A 101 -4.76 8.00 26.88
N ASP A 102 -4.50 6.71 27.05
CA ASP A 102 -4.28 6.06 28.34
C ASP A 102 -2.90 5.39 28.51
N ASP A 103 -1.97 5.67 27.60
CA ASP A 103 -0.67 4.99 27.57
C ASP A 103 0.38 5.76 28.39
N THR A 104 0.49 5.43 29.68
CA THR A 104 1.37 6.11 30.66
C THR A 104 2.87 5.95 30.38
N GLU A 105 3.26 5.09 29.43
CA GLU A 105 4.67 4.82 29.09
C GLU A 105 5.29 5.88 28.17
N TRP A 106 4.51 6.85 27.67
CA TRP A 106 4.98 7.86 26.72
C TRP A 106 5.06 9.24 27.38
N SER A 107 6.17 9.93 27.13
CA SER A 107 6.46 11.25 27.69
C SER A 107 6.80 12.24 26.57
N PHE A 108 6.43 13.51 26.77
CA PHE A 108 6.85 14.58 25.88
C PHE A 108 8.36 14.76 25.99
N SER A 109 9.05 14.76 24.85
CA SER A 109 10.47 15.12 24.78
C SER A 109 10.61 16.34 23.89
N THR A 110 11.15 17.43 24.45
CA THR A 110 11.34 18.69 23.72
C THR A 110 12.62 18.71 22.90
N ASP A 111 13.65 17.98 23.33
CA ASP A 111 15.01 18.23 22.84
C ASP A 111 15.41 17.28 21.71
N THR A 112 14.95 16.03 21.74
CA THR A 112 15.36 14.97 20.78
C THR A 112 14.21 14.05 20.37
N PRO A 113 13.10 14.57 19.82
CA PRO A 113 11.90 13.76 19.54
C PRO A 113 12.11 12.62 18.53
N TYR A 114 13.23 12.60 17.82
CA TYR A 114 13.61 11.59 16.84
C TYR A 114 14.77 10.68 17.27
N LEU A 115 15.19 10.70 18.55
CA LEU A 115 16.36 9.96 19.05
C LEU A 115 16.40 8.49 18.58
N LEU A 116 15.32 7.74 18.78
CA LEU A 116 15.24 6.32 18.40
C LEU A 116 15.22 6.14 16.88
N LEU A 117 14.64 7.09 16.14
CA LEU A 117 14.61 7.07 14.69
C LEU A 117 16.00 7.29 14.11
N ASP A 118 16.74 8.28 14.63
CA ASP A 118 18.11 8.57 14.22
C ASP A 118 19.03 7.39 14.51
N ALA A 119 18.94 6.83 15.72
CA ALA A 119 19.69 5.64 16.10
C ALA A 119 19.47 4.44 15.16
N LEU A 120 18.23 4.26 14.67
CA LEU A 120 17.90 3.22 13.68
C LEU A 120 18.55 3.52 12.33
N PHE A 121 18.37 4.73 11.79
CA PHE A 121 18.89 5.08 10.46
C PHE A 121 20.42 5.02 10.42
N GLU A 122 21.11 5.46 11.48
CA GLU A 122 22.57 5.32 11.62
C GLU A 122 23.05 3.86 11.50
N ARG A 123 22.24 2.89 11.92
CA ARG A 123 22.58 1.45 11.91
C ARG A 123 21.93 0.68 10.78
N LEU A 124 21.06 1.30 9.99
CA LEU A 124 20.22 0.61 9.00
C LEU A 124 21.07 -0.13 7.94
N SER A 125 22.23 0.43 7.58
CA SER A 125 23.21 -0.17 6.67
C SER A 125 23.79 -1.50 7.18
N ARG A 126 23.71 -1.79 8.48
CA ARG A 126 24.14 -3.07 9.05
C ARG A 126 23.19 -4.21 8.68
N PHE A 127 21.94 -3.92 8.32
CA PHE A 127 20.99 -4.92 7.82
C PHE A 127 21.31 -5.27 6.37
N THR A 128 22.45 -5.94 6.15
CA THR A 128 22.91 -6.37 4.83
C THR A 128 21.95 -7.37 4.17
N GLY A 129 21.01 -7.95 4.92
CA GLY A 129 19.97 -8.80 4.35
C GLY A 129 18.71 -8.06 3.88
N LEU A 130 18.59 -6.75 4.14
CA LEU A 130 17.34 -6.01 4.03
C LEU A 130 16.90 -5.90 2.57
N GLN A 131 15.75 -6.49 2.26
CA GLN A 131 15.13 -6.48 0.93
C GLN A 131 13.94 -5.54 0.86
N ARG A 132 13.21 -5.39 1.98
CA ARG A 132 12.00 -4.58 2.07
C ARG A 132 12.08 -3.59 3.22
N LEU A 133 11.81 -2.33 2.93
CA LEU A 133 11.67 -1.28 3.93
C LEU A 133 10.29 -0.63 3.80
N ASP A 134 9.51 -0.68 4.87
CA ASP A 134 8.25 0.04 4.95
C ASP A 134 8.38 1.18 5.96
N VAL A 135 8.11 2.40 5.53
CA VAL A 135 8.22 3.62 6.33
C VAL A 135 6.87 4.34 6.33
N PHE A 136 6.27 4.52 7.51
CA PHE A 136 4.95 5.11 7.66
C PHE A 136 5.00 6.31 8.61
N ARG A 137 4.51 7.47 8.18
CA ARG A 137 4.37 8.68 9.02
C ARG A 137 5.69 9.09 9.71
N ILE A 138 6.79 8.88 9.00
CA ILE A 138 8.14 9.25 9.43
C ILE A 138 8.61 10.45 8.60
N PRO A 139 9.16 11.50 9.22
CA PRO A 139 9.84 12.55 8.48
C PRO A 139 11.16 12.01 7.93
N LEU A 140 11.35 12.15 6.62
CA LEU A 140 12.54 11.72 5.91
C LEU A 140 13.36 12.96 5.54
N THR A 141 14.40 13.20 6.31
CA THR A 141 15.44 14.19 6.00
C THR A 141 16.28 13.69 4.84
N GLN A 142 16.98 14.59 4.15
CA GLN A 142 17.90 14.22 3.08
C GLN A 142 18.92 13.16 3.53
N SER A 143 19.50 13.30 4.73
CA SER A 143 20.44 12.33 5.28
C SER A 143 19.86 10.92 5.44
N ARG A 144 18.57 10.80 5.82
CA ARG A 144 17.88 9.51 5.94
C ARG A 144 17.59 8.90 4.57
N VAL A 145 17.29 9.73 3.57
CA VAL A 145 17.13 9.29 2.18
C VAL A 145 18.47 8.84 1.61
N ASP A 146 19.57 9.54 1.91
CA ASP A 146 20.93 9.18 1.47
C ASP A 146 21.32 7.77 1.93
N ILE A 147 20.96 7.41 3.17
CA ILE A 147 21.17 6.07 3.72
C ILE A 147 20.46 5.00 2.89
N LEU A 148 19.29 5.28 2.30
CA LEU A 148 18.56 4.31 1.48
C LEU A 148 19.35 3.89 0.23
N PHE A 149 20.12 4.80 -0.38
CA PHE A 149 20.98 4.48 -1.52
C PHE A 149 22.17 3.59 -1.16
N HIS A 150 22.45 3.42 0.14
CA HIS A 150 23.54 2.59 0.65
C HIS A 150 23.07 1.19 1.09
N LEU A 151 21.80 0.84 0.88
CA LEU A 151 21.25 -0.47 1.21
C LEU A 151 21.38 -1.41 -0.02
N PRO A 152 22.37 -2.32 -0.03
CA PRO A 152 22.79 -3.01 -1.27
C PRO A 152 21.76 -4.00 -1.83
N HIS A 153 20.83 -4.46 -1.01
CA HIS A 153 19.84 -5.48 -1.38
C HIS A 153 18.39 -4.98 -1.30
N LEU A 154 18.19 -3.68 -1.07
CA LEU A 154 16.85 -3.11 -0.97
C LEU A 154 16.18 -3.15 -2.36
N SER A 155 15.12 -3.95 -2.48
CA SER A 155 14.35 -4.12 -3.72
C SER A 155 12.92 -3.59 -3.57
N GLU A 156 12.36 -3.59 -2.36
CA GLU A 156 11.02 -3.11 -2.07
C GLU A 156 11.06 -1.91 -1.11
N LEU A 157 10.44 -0.80 -1.50
CA LEU A 157 10.28 0.37 -0.64
C LEU A 157 8.82 0.80 -0.61
N HIS A 158 8.24 0.82 0.58
CA HIS A 158 6.89 1.35 0.82
C HIS A 158 6.99 2.59 1.71
N VAL A 159 6.58 3.73 1.17
CA VAL A 159 6.51 5.01 1.87
C VAL A 159 5.06 5.42 2.00
N SER A 160 4.61 5.68 3.23
CA SER A 160 3.22 6.08 3.47
C SER A 160 3.13 7.28 4.39
N THR A 161 2.47 8.35 3.94
CA THR A 161 2.22 9.56 4.76
C THR A 161 3.53 10.14 5.35
N CYS A 162 4.65 9.98 4.65
CA CYS A 162 5.94 10.54 5.07
C CYS A 162 6.07 11.97 4.54
N THR A 163 6.61 12.85 5.38
CA THR A 163 7.09 14.16 4.92
C THR A 163 8.53 14.01 4.49
N VAL A 164 8.87 14.56 3.33
CA VAL A 164 10.26 14.64 2.88
C VAL A 164 10.69 16.09 3.00
N THR A 165 11.76 16.34 3.73
CA THR A 165 12.40 17.66 3.70
C THR A 165 13.34 17.67 2.50
N PRO A 166 13.00 18.39 1.41
CA PRO A 166 13.85 18.39 0.22
C PRO A 166 15.23 18.96 0.58
N GLY A 167 16.29 18.19 0.31
CA GLY A 167 17.65 18.72 0.28
C GLY A 167 17.94 19.44 -1.03
N ASP A 168 19.21 19.81 -1.25
CA ASP A 168 19.63 20.37 -2.54
C ASP A 168 19.40 19.37 -3.68
N PRO A 169 18.54 19.68 -4.67
CA PRO A 169 18.13 18.73 -5.71
C PRO A 169 19.29 18.28 -6.62
N ILE A 170 20.38 19.05 -6.67
CA ILE A 170 21.54 18.79 -7.54
C ILE A 170 22.31 17.54 -7.08
N ALA A 171 22.40 17.29 -5.77
CA ALA A 171 23.20 16.19 -5.21
C ALA A 171 22.57 14.79 -5.46
N LEU A 172 21.24 14.75 -5.65
CA LEU A 172 20.48 13.51 -5.83
C LEU A 172 20.62 12.90 -7.22
N SER A 173 21.06 13.68 -8.22
CA SER A 173 21.05 13.26 -9.64
C SER A 173 22.01 12.12 -10.01
N LEU A 174 22.94 11.76 -9.13
CA LEU A 174 23.99 10.77 -9.44
C LEU A 174 23.69 9.34 -8.96
N LYS A 175 22.71 9.15 -8.08
CA LYS A 175 22.35 7.83 -7.56
C LYS A 175 20.84 7.62 -7.67
N ALA A 176 20.46 6.50 -8.28
CA ALA A 176 19.07 6.08 -8.37
C ALA A 176 18.86 4.80 -7.56
N LEU A 177 17.73 4.72 -6.84
CA LEU A 177 17.32 3.55 -6.08
C LEU A 177 16.96 2.41 -7.03
N GLN A 178 17.65 1.28 -6.90
CA GLN A 178 17.44 0.08 -7.72
C GLN A 178 16.32 -0.80 -7.13
N LEU A 179 15.10 -0.26 -7.10
CA LEU A 179 13.93 -0.95 -6.56
C LEU A 179 13.21 -1.74 -7.65
N SER A 180 12.76 -2.95 -7.33
CA SER A 180 11.81 -3.70 -8.15
C SER A 180 10.36 -3.28 -7.88
N ASP A 181 10.06 -2.92 -6.63
CA ASP A 181 8.72 -2.56 -6.21
C ASP A 181 8.77 -1.29 -5.36
N PHE A 182 7.99 -0.29 -5.78
CA PHE A 182 7.84 0.96 -5.06
C PHE A 182 6.38 1.27 -4.81
N GLU A 183 6.05 1.57 -3.55
CA GLU A 183 4.71 1.96 -3.14
C GLU A 183 4.77 3.28 -2.38
N LEU A 184 4.09 4.29 -2.91
CA LEU A 184 3.87 5.58 -2.29
C LEU A 184 2.39 5.75 -1.98
N CYS A 185 2.05 5.66 -0.69
CA CYS A 185 0.70 5.87 -0.18
C CYS A 185 0.58 7.26 0.45
N HIS A 186 -0.20 8.14 -0.16
CA HIS A 186 -0.52 9.43 0.43
C HIS A 186 -1.87 9.39 1.13
N ASP A 187 -1.90 9.86 2.38
CA ASP A 187 -3.11 10.49 2.91
C ASP A 187 -3.28 11.81 2.17
N SER A 188 -4.52 12.15 1.81
CA SER A 188 -4.91 13.22 0.86
C SER A 188 -4.40 14.63 1.16
N GLU A 189 -3.71 14.84 2.29
CA GLU A 189 -3.29 16.15 2.78
C GLU A 189 -1.82 16.50 2.46
N LEU A 190 -0.98 15.53 2.08
CA LEU A 190 0.45 15.77 1.84
C LEU A 190 0.75 15.88 0.34
N GLU A 191 0.76 17.10 -0.17
CA GLU A 191 0.76 17.43 -1.61
C GLU A 191 2.07 17.14 -2.39
N HIS A 192 3.20 16.74 -1.76
CA HIS A 192 4.53 16.88 -2.40
C HIS A 192 5.38 15.59 -2.50
N GLY A 193 4.84 14.40 -2.19
CA GLY A 193 5.71 13.22 -2.10
C GLY A 193 6.12 12.62 -3.45
N ALA A 194 5.21 12.50 -4.41
CA ALA A 194 5.51 11.82 -5.68
C ALA A 194 6.55 12.58 -6.51
N ASP A 195 6.51 13.92 -6.51
CA ASP A 195 7.48 14.81 -7.16
C ASP A 195 8.91 14.56 -6.69
N TYR A 196 9.06 14.25 -5.40
CA TYR A 196 10.35 13.98 -4.81
C TYR A 196 10.82 12.55 -5.06
N TRP A 197 9.94 11.55 -4.86
CA TRP A 197 10.36 10.14 -4.89
C TRP A 197 10.62 9.60 -6.29
N ILE A 198 9.77 9.94 -7.27
CA ILE A 198 9.82 9.34 -8.61
C ILE A 198 11.16 9.60 -9.32
N PRO A 199 11.74 10.82 -9.28
CA PRO A 199 13.06 11.07 -9.86
C PRO A 199 14.21 10.29 -9.22
N LEU A 200 14.04 9.79 -7.98
CA LEU A 200 15.06 9.00 -7.28
C LEU A 200 15.05 7.52 -7.68
N LEU A 201 14.04 7.07 -8.42
CA LEU A 201 13.89 5.66 -8.80
C LEU A 201 14.67 5.35 -10.08
N HIS A 202 15.36 4.21 -10.11
CA HIS A 202 16.05 3.78 -11.32
C HIS A 202 15.05 3.26 -12.36
N PRO A 203 14.95 3.87 -13.57
CA PRO A 203 13.91 3.56 -14.53
C PRO A 203 13.92 2.12 -15.05
N GLY A 204 15.11 1.53 -15.20
CA GLY A 204 15.30 0.16 -15.69
C GLY A 204 15.10 -0.97 -14.67
N HIS A 205 14.93 -0.69 -13.37
CA HIS A 205 14.81 -1.75 -12.35
C HIS A 205 13.38 -1.94 -11.85
N LEU A 206 12.56 -0.89 -11.92
CA LEU A 206 11.22 -0.88 -11.38
C LEU A 206 10.25 -1.74 -12.19
N ARG A 207 9.57 -2.66 -11.52
CA ARG A 207 8.56 -3.58 -12.08
C ARG A 207 7.14 -3.26 -11.61
N THR A 208 7.01 -2.86 -10.35
CA THR A 208 5.75 -2.43 -9.76
C THR A 208 5.86 -1.01 -9.25
N LEU A 209 4.96 -0.14 -9.70
CA LEU A 209 4.82 1.21 -9.19
C LEU A 209 3.41 1.39 -8.65
N LYS A 210 3.29 1.66 -7.35
CA LYS A 210 2.07 2.17 -6.74
C LYS A 210 2.27 3.60 -6.29
N THR A 211 1.47 4.53 -6.80
CA THR A 211 1.56 5.93 -6.41
C THR A 211 0.23 6.65 -6.56
N ALA A 212 0.01 7.67 -5.72
CA ALA A 212 -1.04 8.65 -5.94
C ALA A 212 -0.51 9.75 -6.86
N PHE A 213 -1.23 10.01 -7.95
CA PHE A 213 -0.95 11.12 -8.85
C PHE A 213 -1.94 12.24 -8.55
N VAL A 214 -1.45 13.25 -7.84
CA VAL A 214 -2.21 14.45 -7.49
C VAL A 214 -2.21 15.40 -8.71
N PRO A 215 -3.25 16.22 -8.95
CA PRO A 215 -3.35 17.01 -10.19
C PRO A 215 -2.16 17.97 -10.42
N ARG A 216 -1.65 18.58 -9.35
CA ARG A 216 -0.45 19.45 -9.41
C ARG A 216 0.78 18.71 -9.93
N PHE A 217 1.00 17.47 -9.49
CA PHE A 217 2.06 16.60 -9.98
C PHE A 217 1.90 16.36 -11.49
N MET A 218 0.66 16.12 -11.96
CA MET A 218 0.39 15.87 -13.36
C MET A 218 0.66 17.08 -14.26
N HIS A 219 0.35 18.29 -13.81
CA HIS A 219 0.55 19.50 -14.63
C HIS A 219 2.01 19.96 -14.72
N HIS A 220 2.79 19.81 -13.64
CA HIS A 220 4.16 20.34 -13.59
C HIS A 220 5.25 19.27 -13.76
N ALA A 221 5.04 18.08 -13.19
CA ALA A 221 6.09 17.08 -13.08
C ALA A 221 5.98 15.96 -14.11
N VAL A 222 4.89 15.83 -14.86
CA VAL A 222 4.79 14.78 -15.89
C VAL A 222 5.98 14.78 -16.85
N HIS A 223 6.47 15.97 -17.21
CA HIS A 223 7.64 16.07 -18.08
C HIS A 223 8.94 15.62 -17.39
N THR A 224 9.02 15.73 -16.06
CA THR A 224 10.19 15.33 -15.24
C THR A 224 10.18 13.86 -14.85
N ILE A 225 9.04 13.17 -14.91
CA ILE A 225 8.96 11.72 -14.68
C ILE A 225 9.86 11.01 -15.70
N PRO A 226 10.83 10.18 -15.30
CA PRO A 226 11.60 9.38 -16.24
C PRO A 226 10.71 8.30 -16.88
N SER A 227 11.05 7.80 -18.07
CA SER A 227 10.33 6.64 -18.63
C SER A 227 10.76 5.38 -17.89
N PHE A 228 9.80 4.58 -17.43
CA PHE A 228 9.97 3.32 -16.73
C PHE A 228 9.53 2.15 -17.62
N PRO A 229 10.39 1.71 -18.56
CA PRO A 229 10.00 0.71 -19.57
C PRO A 229 9.69 -0.68 -18.99
N ASN A 230 10.21 -0.98 -17.79
CA ASN A 230 10.08 -2.31 -17.16
C ASN A 230 8.93 -2.39 -16.15
N VAL A 231 8.17 -1.32 -15.94
CA VAL A 231 7.00 -1.33 -15.05
C VAL A 231 5.89 -2.15 -15.70
N HIS A 232 5.63 -3.33 -15.15
CA HIS A 232 4.56 -4.23 -15.57
C HIS A 232 3.26 -4.00 -14.82
N THR A 233 3.36 -3.62 -13.53
CA THR A 233 2.17 -3.32 -12.71
C THR A 233 2.19 -1.86 -12.29
N LEU A 234 1.23 -1.09 -12.81
CA LEU A 234 1.01 0.30 -12.42
C LEU A 234 -0.26 0.40 -11.59
N LYS A 235 -0.12 0.88 -10.36
CA LYS A 235 -1.20 1.10 -9.38
C LYS A 235 -1.32 2.61 -9.15
N ALA A 236 -2.27 3.24 -9.80
CA ALA A 236 -2.42 4.69 -9.81
C ALA A 236 -3.66 5.11 -9.00
N ILE A 237 -3.49 6.05 -8.05
CA ILE A 237 -4.61 6.72 -7.39
C ILE A 237 -4.72 8.13 -7.99
N ILE A 238 -5.86 8.48 -8.58
CA ILE A 238 -6.07 9.78 -9.22
C ILE A 238 -7.25 10.51 -8.57
N HIS A 239 -7.08 11.82 -8.37
CA HIS A 239 -8.05 12.68 -7.72
C HIS A 239 -8.78 13.65 -8.66
N ASP A 240 -8.40 13.73 -9.94
CA ASP A 240 -9.01 14.65 -10.91
C ASP A 240 -8.84 14.11 -12.34
N THR A 241 -8.38 14.94 -13.27
CA THR A 241 -8.12 14.58 -14.66
C THR A 241 -6.73 13.97 -14.85
N ILE A 242 -6.61 13.04 -15.80
CA ILE A 242 -5.33 12.48 -16.24
C ILE A 242 -5.16 12.82 -17.70
N SER A 243 -4.06 13.49 -18.04
CA SER A 243 -3.57 13.44 -19.41
C SER A 243 -2.95 12.07 -19.66
N SER A 244 -3.78 11.17 -20.14
CA SER A 244 -3.51 9.75 -20.27
C SER A 244 -2.43 9.41 -21.32
N GLN A 245 -2.20 10.28 -22.32
CA GLN A 245 -1.09 10.16 -23.26
C GLN A 245 0.26 10.08 -22.54
N ASN A 246 0.43 10.89 -21.50
CA ASN A 246 1.69 10.94 -20.79
C ASN A 246 1.99 9.64 -20.03
N LEU A 247 0.97 8.96 -19.49
CA LEU A 247 1.18 7.69 -18.81
C LEU A 247 1.72 6.61 -19.75
N THR A 248 1.21 6.50 -20.98
CA THR A 248 1.68 5.48 -21.93
C THR A 248 3.14 5.67 -22.35
N ILE A 249 3.56 6.93 -22.51
CA ILE A 249 4.96 7.27 -22.85
C ILE A 249 5.88 6.98 -21.67
N LYS A 250 5.44 7.25 -20.45
CA LYS A 250 6.25 7.03 -19.24
C LYS A 250 6.23 5.57 -18.78
N PHE A 251 5.22 4.80 -19.11
CA PHE A 251 5.07 3.41 -18.66
C PHE A 251 4.68 2.47 -19.81
N PRO A 252 5.52 2.34 -20.86
CA PRO A 252 5.16 1.59 -22.07
C PRO A 252 5.04 0.07 -21.84
N GLY A 253 5.67 -0.46 -20.78
CA GLY A 253 5.69 -1.90 -20.45
C GLY A 253 4.54 -2.40 -19.57
N VAL A 254 3.54 -1.56 -19.28
CA VAL A 254 2.44 -1.90 -18.36
C VAL A 254 1.58 -3.02 -18.93
N ARG A 255 1.40 -4.05 -18.11
CA ARG A 255 0.52 -5.19 -18.37
C ARG A 255 -0.67 -5.24 -17.44
N VAL A 256 -0.48 -4.80 -16.20
CA VAL A 256 -1.53 -4.71 -15.18
C VAL A 256 -1.69 -3.26 -14.78
N PHE A 257 -2.82 -2.65 -15.13
CA PHE A 257 -3.13 -1.29 -14.73
C PHE A 257 -4.27 -1.29 -13.71
N LYS A 258 -3.98 -0.79 -12.51
CA LYS A 258 -4.96 -0.63 -11.46
C LYS A 258 -5.15 0.84 -11.17
N LEU A 259 -6.36 1.33 -11.38
CA LEU A 259 -6.75 2.71 -11.25
C LEU A 259 -7.77 2.84 -10.13
N TRP A 260 -7.49 3.69 -9.15
CA TRP A 260 -8.44 4.07 -8.11
C TRP A 260 -8.59 5.59 -8.07
N GLY A 261 -9.75 6.05 -7.62
CA GLY A 261 -10.05 7.48 -7.56
C GLY A 261 -11.54 7.70 -7.35
N LYS A 262 -11.90 8.86 -6.79
CA LYS A 262 -13.30 9.32 -6.77
C LYS A 262 -13.44 10.45 -7.78
N GLY A 263 -14.57 10.48 -8.50
CA GLY A 263 -14.87 11.59 -9.41
C GLY A 263 -13.87 11.73 -10.54
N LEU A 264 -13.41 10.60 -11.10
CA LEU A 264 -12.59 10.61 -12.31
C LEU A 264 -13.41 11.21 -13.45
N ASN A 265 -13.30 12.53 -13.60
CA ASN A 265 -13.73 13.24 -14.78
C ASN A 265 -12.75 12.89 -15.88
N ILE A 266 -13.00 11.77 -16.53
CA ILE A 266 -12.36 11.49 -17.79
C ILE A 266 -13.09 12.39 -18.75
N GLU A 267 -12.57 13.62 -18.88
CA GLU A 267 -12.83 14.45 -20.02
C GLU A 267 -12.39 13.61 -21.21
N ALA A 268 -13.35 12.88 -21.78
CA ALA A 268 -13.25 12.34 -23.12
C ALA A 268 -13.21 13.58 -23.99
N ASP A 269 -12.02 14.18 -24.08
CA ASP A 269 -11.70 15.30 -24.92
C ASP A 269 -12.21 14.91 -26.30
N ALA A 270 -13.37 15.47 -26.66
CA ALA A 270 -14.36 14.82 -27.49
C ALA A 270 -13.76 14.41 -28.84
N GLY A 271 -13.29 13.17 -28.93
CA GLY A 271 -12.85 12.51 -30.16
C GLY A 271 -11.36 12.41 -30.48
N ARG A 272 -10.38 12.67 -29.59
CA ARG A 272 -8.95 12.62 -30.04
C ARG A 272 -7.89 11.95 -29.18
N VAL A 273 -8.15 11.56 -27.94
CA VAL A 273 -7.09 11.03 -27.08
C VAL A 273 -7.29 9.55 -26.75
N THR A 274 -6.85 8.69 -27.67
CA THR A 274 -6.70 7.26 -27.42
C THR A 274 -5.44 7.00 -26.61
N VAL A 275 -5.57 6.19 -25.56
CA VAL A 275 -4.49 5.81 -24.66
C VAL A 275 -4.06 4.40 -25.00
N VAL A 276 -2.98 4.27 -25.76
CA VAL A 276 -2.53 2.96 -26.19
C VAL A 276 -1.51 2.44 -25.17
N PHE A 277 -1.96 1.58 -24.25
CA PHE A 277 -1.07 0.67 -23.54
C PHE A 277 -0.93 -0.60 -24.38
N PRO A 278 0.11 -0.74 -25.23
CA PRO A 278 0.16 -1.80 -26.23
C PRO A 278 0.16 -3.23 -25.63
N HIS A 279 0.58 -3.35 -24.37
CA HIS A 279 0.75 -4.63 -23.67
C HIS A 279 -0.22 -4.80 -22.49
N LEU A 280 -1.28 -3.98 -22.39
CA LEU A 280 -2.21 -4.07 -21.27
C LEU A 280 -3.02 -5.37 -21.32
N GLU A 281 -2.79 -6.25 -20.36
CA GLU A 281 -3.44 -7.55 -20.23
C GLU A 281 -4.59 -7.51 -19.22
N GLU A 282 -4.44 -6.77 -18.11
CA GLU A 282 -5.41 -6.69 -17.03
C GLU A 282 -5.69 -5.25 -16.60
N TYR A 283 -6.98 -4.92 -16.43
CA TYR A 283 -7.45 -3.64 -15.92
C TYR A 283 -8.27 -3.80 -14.64
N TYR A 284 -7.98 -2.98 -13.64
CA TYR A 284 -8.72 -2.92 -12.37
C TYR A 284 -9.07 -1.47 -12.07
N GLY A 285 -10.34 -1.05 -12.13
CA GLY A 285 -10.67 0.34 -11.83
C GLY A 285 -12.05 0.79 -12.28
N PRO A 286 -12.32 2.11 -12.28
CA PRO A 286 -13.60 2.68 -12.67
C PRO A 286 -13.94 2.40 -14.13
N TYR A 287 -15.19 2.02 -14.39
CA TYR A 287 -15.67 1.69 -15.74
C TYR A 287 -15.56 2.88 -16.70
N GLU A 288 -15.53 4.11 -16.20
CA GLU A 288 -15.38 5.32 -16.99
C GLU A 288 -14.06 5.36 -17.76
N ALA A 289 -13.02 4.67 -17.27
CA ALA A 289 -11.70 4.59 -17.90
C ALA A 289 -11.60 3.51 -18.98
N LEU A 290 -12.58 2.62 -19.12
CA LEU A 290 -12.57 1.58 -20.13
C LEU A 290 -12.36 2.13 -21.56
N PRO A 291 -13.04 3.20 -22.02
CA PRO A 291 -12.85 3.73 -23.36
C PRO A 291 -11.43 4.25 -23.65
N LEU A 292 -10.60 4.47 -22.62
CA LEU A 292 -9.21 4.86 -22.81
C LEU A 292 -8.40 3.73 -23.45
N PHE A 293 -8.78 2.47 -23.21
CA PHE A 293 -8.01 1.30 -23.61
C PHE A 293 -8.47 0.74 -24.96
N LEU A 294 -8.05 1.35 -26.07
CA LEU A 294 -8.17 0.73 -27.40
C LEU A 294 -7.06 -0.29 -27.64
N THR A 295 -6.84 -1.19 -26.69
CA THR A 295 -5.73 -2.15 -26.75
C THR A 295 -6.24 -3.50 -27.20
N SER A 296 -5.48 -4.16 -28.07
CA SER A 296 -5.82 -5.49 -28.57
C SER A 296 -5.33 -6.61 -27.65
N THR A 297 -4.92 -6.33 -26.41
CA THR A 297 -4.32 -7.32 -25.49
C THR A 297 -5.08 -7.48 -24.19
N LEU A 298 -6.10 -6.66 -23.94
CA LEU A 298 -6.87 -6.70 -22.70
C LEU A 298 -7.68 -8.00 -22.61
N THR A 299 -7.37 -8.82 -21.60
CA THR A 299 -8.02 -10.13 -21.38
C THR A 299 -8.83 -10.19 -20.09
N ARG A 300 -8.50 -9.36 -19.09
CA ARG A 300 -9.17 -9.34 -17.80
C ARG A 300 -9.60 -7.93 -17.40
N ILE A 301 -10.85 -7.79 -16.98
CA ILE A 301 -11.41 -6.54 -16.49
C ILE A 301 -12.00 -6.76 -15.10
N GLN A 302 -11.63 -5.90 -14.16
CA GLN A 302 -12.32 -5.75 -12.87
C GLN A 302 -12.78 -4.30 -12.70
N THR A 303 -14.09 -4.10 -12.52
CA THR A 303 -14.65 -2.75 -12.45
C THR A 303 -15.87 -2.64 -11.55
N GLU A 304 -16.15 -1.44 -11.06
CA GLU A 304 -17.41 -1.08 -10.42
C GLU A 304 -18.16 -0.15 -11.38
N CYS A 305 -19.44 -0.42 -11.64
CA CYS A 305 -20.26 0.30 -12.59
C CYS A 305 -21.69 0.50 -12.03
N PRO A 306 -22.33 1.67 -12.21
CA PRO A 306 -23.68 1.90 -11.70
C PRO A 306 -24.71 1.01 -12.40
N SER A 307 -24.64 0.90 -13.73
CA SER A 307 -25.61 0.17 -14.55
C SER A 307 -24.93 -0.73 -15.60
N PRO A 308 -25.51 -1.88 -15.96
CA PRO A 308 -24.99 -2.71 -17.04
C PRO A 308 -25.02 -2.02 -18.42
N GLU A 309 -26.00 -1.16 -18.67
CA GLU A 309 -26.14 -0.42 -19.93
C GLU A 309 -24.98 0.54 -20.15
N ASP A 310 -24.55 1.25 -19.10
CA ASP A 310 -23.38 2.13 -19.15
C ASP A 310 -22.09 1.34 -19.40
N PHE A 311 -21.97 0.16 -18.76
CA PHE A 311 -20.84 -0.74 -19.00
C PHE A 311 -20.81 -1.23 -20.45
N LEU A 312 -21.93 -1.73 -20.98
CA LEU A 312 -22.05 -2.22 -22.34
C LEU A 312 -21.70 -1.13 -23.36
N THR A 313 -22.19 0.09 -23.16
CA THR A 313 -21.89 1.23 -24.03
C THR A 313 -20.38 1.53 -24.09
N ARG A 314 -19.69 1.44 -22.95
CA ARG A 314 -18.25 1.72 -22.89
C ARG A 314 -17.39 0.56 -23.38
N ILE A 315 -17.78 -0.67 -23.10
CA ILE A 315 -16.99 -1.84 -23.48
C ILE A 315 -17.12 -2.19 -24.96
N GLN A 316 -18.20 -1.79 -25.64
CA GLN A 316 -18.32 -1.88 -27.11
C GLN A 316 -17.21 -1.12 -27.85
N VAL A 317 -16.63 -0.08 -27.22
CA VAL A 317 -15.49 0.67 -27.76
C VAL A 317 -14.19 -0.14 -27.67
N ILE A 318 -14.10 -1.06 -26.72
CA ILE A 318 -12.99 -2.00 -26.58
C ILE A 318 -13.29 -3.19 -27.49
N HIS A 319 -12.31 -3.67 -28.27
CA HIS A 319 -12.45 -4.92 -29.00
C HIS A 319 -12.62 -6.09 -27.99
N GLY A 320 -13.87 -6.45 -27.69
CA GLY A 320 -14.23 -7.40 -26.64
C GLY A 320 -13.93 -8.86 -26.96
N ASP A 321 -13.44 -9.16 -28.17
CA ASP A 321 -13.13 -10.50 -28.66
C ASP A 321 -12.03 -11.22 -27.87
N LYS A 322 -11.25 -10.50 -27.05
CA LYS A 322 -10.16 -11.09 -26.27
C LYS A 322 -10.42 -11.17 -24.78
N ILE A 323 -11.54 -10.63 -24.32
CA ILE A 323 -11.86 -10.61 -22.89
C ILE A 323 -12.29 -12.01 -22.47
N THR A 324 -11.54 -12.60 -21.55
CA THR A 324 -11.76 -13.95 -21.03
C THR A 324 -12.21 -13.96 -19.57
N SER A 325 -11.99 -12.87 -18.83
CA SER A 325 -12.31 -12.75 -17.41
C SER A 325 -12.92 -11.37 -17.12
N LEU A 326 -14.15 -11.36 -16.61
CA LEU A 326 -14.88 -10.16 -16.22
C LEU A 326 -15.34 -10.27 -14.76
N ASN A 327 -14.88 -9.35 -13.93
CA ASN A 327 -15.36 -9.15 -12.58
C ASN A 327 -15.99 -7.77 -12.44
N ALA A 328 -17.30 -7.68 -12.62
CA ALA A 328 -18.02 -6.43 -12.59
C ALA A 328 -18.95 -6.38 -11.37
N LYS A 329 -18.94 -5.23 -10.69
CA LYS A 329 -19.87 -4.94 -9.60
C LYS A 329 -20.87 -3.89 -10.05
N PHE A 330 -22.15 -4.26 -10.04
CA PHE A 330 -23.27 -3.43 -10.45
C PHE A 330 -24.15 -3.02 -9.26
N GLU A 331 -24.77 -1.84 -9.32
CA GLU A 331 -25.78 -1.45 -8.32
C GLU A 331 -27.09 -2.20 -8.53
N ALA A 332 -27.54 -2.30 -9.78
CA ALA A 332 -28.65 -3.12 -10.21
C ALA A 332 -28.22 -4.04 -11.36
N PHE A 333 -28.77 -5.25 -11.42
CA PHE A 333 -28.44 -6.23 -12.45
C PHE A 333 -29.68 -7.07 -12.76
N ASP A 334 -30.03 -7.18 -14.05
CA ASP A 334 -31.12 -8.03 -14.53
C ASP A 334 -30.60 -9.12 -15.49
N ASN A 335 -31.47 -10.06 -15.84
CA ASN A 335 -31.10 -11.18 -16.72
C ASN A 335 -30.86 -10.72 -18.17
N THR A 336 -31.49 -9.64 -18.61
CA THR A 336 -31.32 -9.11 -19.98
C THR A 336 -29.89 -8.61 -20.17
N ALA A 337 -29.40 -7.83 -19.19
CA ALA A 337 -28.04 -7.34 -19.16
C ALA A 337 -27.00 -8.48 -19.15
N PHE A 338 -27.28 -9.58 -18.45
CA PHE A 338 -26.44 -10.78 -18.47
C PHE A 338 -26.27 -11.33 -19.88
N ASP A 339 -27.40 -11.56 -20.56
CA ASP A 339 -27.40 -12.11 -21.91
C ASP A 339 -26.66 -11.19 -22.89
N ASP A 340 -26.82 -9.88 -22.74
CA ASP A 340 -26.16 -8.90 -23.60
C ASP A 340 -24.65 -8.81 -23.34
N ILE A 341 -24.20 -8.93 -22.09
CA ILE A 341 -22.77 -9.04 -21.76
C ILE A 341 -22.16 -10.32 -22.37
N VAL A 342 -22.85 -11.46 -22.22
CA VAL A 342 -22.37 -12.75 -22.76
C VAL A 342 -22.33 -12.74 -24.29
N LYS A 343 -23.33 -12.14 -24.94
CA LYS A 343 -23.33 -11.95 -26.40
C LYS A 343 -22.19 -11.05 -26.86
N LEU A 344 -21.91 -9.98 -26.12
CA LEU A 344 -20.86 -9.02 -26.47
C LEU A 344 -19.45 -9.59 -26.24
N LEU A 345 -19.30 -10.49 -25.26
CA LEU A 345 -18.02 -11.10 -24.87
C LEU A 345 -18.06 -12.63 -25.09
N PRO A 346 -18.04 -13.09 -26.35
CA PRO A 346 -18.24 -14.52 -26.68
C PRO A 346 -17.13 -15.45 -26.17
N HIS A 347 -15.97 -14.91 -25.78
CA HIS A 347 -14.82 -15.67 -25.28
C HIS A 347 -14.69 -15.68 -23.76
N LEU A 348 -15.71 -15.19 -23.05
CA LEU A 348 -15.70 -15.08 -21.60
C LEU A 348 -15.71 -16.48 -20.95
N ARG A 349 -14.70 -16.76 -20.12
CA ARG A 349 -14.53 -18.01 -19.37
C ARG A 349 -14.87 -17.84 -17.90
N GLU A 350 -14.57 -16.67 -17.36
CA GLU A 350 -14.80 -16.30 -15.98
C GLU A 350 -15.71 -15.07 -15.94
N LEU A 351 -16.88 -15.22 -15.33
CA LEU A 351 -17.83 -14.12 -15.12
C LEU A 351 -18.19 -14.09 -13.64
N LEU A 352 -17.73 -13.05 -12.95
CA LEU A 352 -18.08 -12.77 -11.57
C LEU A 352 -18.87 -11.47 -11.53
N LEU A 353 -20.16 -11.60 -11.24
CA LEU A 353 -21.07 -10.48 -11.14
C LEU A 353 -21.50 -10.30 -9.70
N TRP A 354 -21.16 -9.15 -9.16
CA TRP A 354 -21.54 -8.77 -7.81
C TRP A 354 -22.66 -7.75 -7.91
N GLN A 355 -23.86 -8.15 -7.48
CA GLN A 355 -24.88 -7.16 -7.17
C GLN A 355 -24.58 -6.61 -5.78
N ARG A 356 -24.45 -5.30 -5.66
CA ARG A 356 -24.42 -4.66 -4.35
C ARG A 356 -25.78 -4.92 -3.71
N ARG A 357 -25.89 -5.94 -2.84
CA ARG A 357 -27.06 -6.05 -1.97
C ARG A 357 -27.11 -4.75 -1.18
N VAL A 358 -28.08 -3.91 -1.50
CA VAL A 358 -28.46 -2.81 -0.62
C VAL A 358 -28.92 -3.51 0.65
N SER A 359 -28.03 -3.58 1.64
CA SER A 359 -28.43 -3.87 3.02
C SER A 359 -29.22 -2.65 3.49
N CYS A 360 -30.46 -2.53 3.03
CA CYS A 360 -31.45 -1.72 3.71
C CYS A 360 -31.75 -2.44 5.02
N SER A 361 -31.04 -2.07 6.09
CA SER A 361 -31.66 -2.08 7.41
C SER A 361 -32.79 -1.06 7.34
N VAL A 362 -33.95 -1.50 6.90
CA VAL A 362 -35.20 -0.83 7.24
C VAL A 362 -35.34 -1.01 8.73
N GLU A 363 -34.83 -0.05 9.53
CA GLU A 363 -35.43 0.22 10.83
C GLU A 363 -36.84 0.72 10.54
N GLN A 364 -37.75 -0.24 10.37
CA GLN A 364 -39.17 -0.02 10.60
C GLN A 364 -39.28 0.34 12.08
N ARG A 365 -39.24 1.64 12.38
CA ARG A 365 -39.96 2.17 13.54
C ARG A 365 -41.44 1.89 13.29
N ALA A 366 -41.87 0.69 13.67
CA ALA A 366 -43.24 0.46 14.03
C ALA A 366 -43.53 1.40 15.21
N ALA A 367 -44.32 2.43 14.92
CA ALA A 367 -45.12 3.09 15.91
C ALA A 367 -46.03 2.03 16.54
N ASP A 368 -45.79 1.71 17.80
CA ASP A 368 -46.76 1.23 18.77
C ASP A 368 -46.03 1.06 20.12
N ASP A 369 -45.83 2.17 20.81
CA ASP A 369 -45.85 2.18 22.28
C ASP A 369 -46.10 3.61 22.79
N PRO A 370 -47.11 3.84 23.64
CA PRO A 370 -47.40 5.16 24.18
C PRO A 370 -46.35 5.57 25.21
N CYS A 371 -45.67 6.69 24.98
CA CYS A 371 -44.78 7.31 25.96
C CYS A 371 -45.51 7.59 27.28
N ASP A 372 -45.04 6.93 28.33
CA ASP A 372 -45.30 7.29 29.73
C ASP A 372 -44.51 8.57 30.06
N LEU A 373 -45.22 9.68 30.28
CA LEU A 373 -44.69 11.02 30.50
C LEU A 373 -44.17 11.27 31.93
N THR A 374 -43.68 10.24 32.63
CA THR A 374 -43.31 10.36 34.05
C THR A 374 -41.82 10.22 34.38
N ASP A 375 -40.91 10.00 33.40
CA ASP A 375 -39.47 9.93 33.68
C ASP A 375 -38.77 11.31 33.68
N PRO A 376 -38.22 11.80 34.83
CA PRO A 376 -37.54 13.08 34.93
C PRO A 376 -36.12 13.11 34.32
N ARG A 377 -35.61 11.99 33.77
CA ARG A 377 -34.21 11.89 33.32
C ARG A 377 -33.95 12.37 31.89
N CYS A 378 -34.98 12.68 31.11
CA CYS A 378 -34.84 13.17 29.72
C CYS A 378 -34.67 14.69 29.57
N ARG A 379 -34.43 15.45 30.65
CA ARG A 379 -34.42 16.93 30.62
C ARG A 379 -33.05 17.61 30.48
N LYS A 380 -32.00 16.91 30.09
CA LYS A 380 -30.67 17.51 29.88
C LYS A 380 -30.06 17.06 28.56
N GLN A 381 -30.39 17.75 27.46
CA GLN A 381 -29.52 18.03 26.30
C GLN A 381 -30.35 18.61 25.14
N CYS A 382 -30.76 19.87 25.28
CA CYS A 382 -31.11 20.75 24.16
C CYS A 382 -30.80 22.17 24.66
N GLY A 383 -29.55 22.60 24.46
CA GLY A 383 -29.16 23.99 24.66
C GLY A 383 -29.53 24.79 23.42
N THR A 384 -30.38 25.80 23.59
CA THR A 384 -30.55 26.89 22.63
C THR A 384 -29.45 27.95 22.85
N PRO A 385 -28.94 28.59 21.79
CA PRO A 385 -28.09 29.77 21.94
C PRO A 385 -28.96 31.04 21.99
N ASP A 386 -28.70 31.92 22.95
CA ASP A 386 -29.08 33.33 22.89
C ASP A 386 -27.87 34.17 23.35
N THR A 387 -27.13 34.71 22.40
CA THR A 387 -26.73 36.14 22.23
C THR A 387 -25.58 36.29 21.23
#